data_AF-X1L1T4-F1
#
_entry.id   AF-X1L1T4-F1
#
_cell.length_a   1.000
_cell.length_b   1.000
_cell.length_c   1.000
_cell.angle_alpha   90.00
_cell.angle_beta   90.00
_cell.angle_gamma   90.00
#
_symmetry.space_group_name_H-M   'P 1'
#
loop_
_entity.id
_entity.type
_entity.pdbx_description
1 polymer ?
#
loop_
_entity_poly.entity_id
_entity_poly.type
_entity_poly.pdbx_seq_one_letter_code
_entity_poly.pdbx_strand_id
1 'polypeptide(L)' 'PGTLYPTLHRLAEEGYLKQDSKLVARKVRKYYTITDSGLEVLKKARDKISELVDEVLDDCNSNPIHL' A
#
# COMPACT_ATOMS: atom_id res chain seq x y z
N PRO A 1 17.52 -8.46 -9.09
CA PRO A 1 16.83 -7.36 -8.35
C PRO A 1 15.40 -7.76 -8.01
N GLY A 2 15.00 -7.69 -6.73
CA GLY A 2 13.63 -8.00 -6.31
C GLY A 2 12.74 -6.75 -6.32
N THR A 3 11.42 -6.93 -6.25
CA THR A 3 10.44 -5.84 -6.23
C THR A 3 10.22 -5.27 -4.82
N LEU A 4 10.28 -6.14 -3.80
CA LEU A 4 9.97 -5.76 -2.42
C LEU A 4 10.88 -4.65 -1.86
N TYR A 5 12.20 -4.82 -1.96
CA TYR A 5 13.14 -3.86 -1.36
C TYR A 5 13.09 -2.47 -2.00
N PRO A 6 13.04 -2.32 -3.34
CA PRO A 6 12.79 -1.03 -3.96
C PRO A 6 11.46 -0.39 -3.53
N THR A 7 10.38 -1.17 -3.44
CA THR A 7 9.08 -0.65 -2.98
C THR A 7 9.15 -0.15 -1.53
N LEU A 8 9.75 -0.92 -0.61
CA LEU A 8 9.93 -0.51 0.79
C LEU A 8 10.81 0.73 0.92
N HIS A 9 11.84 0.86 0.07
CA HIS A 9 12.69 2.05 0.04
C HIS A 9 11.90 3.29 -0.34
N ARG A 10 11.16 3.22 -1.46
CA ARG A 10 10.33 4.33 -1.95
C ARG A 10 9.30 4.77 -0.90
N LEU A 11 8.60 3.81 -0.28
CA LEU A 11 7.62 4.11 0.77
C LEU A 11 8.26 4.78 2.00
N ALA A 12 9.53 4.49 2.29
CA ALA A 12 10.26 5.16 3.35
C ALA A 12 10.71 6.58 2.95
N GLU A 13 11.14 6.78 1.70
CA GLU A 13 11.47 8.11 1.15
C GLU A 13 10.24 9.03 1.12
N GLU A 14 9.06 8.48 0.83
CA GLU A 14 7.77 9.18 0.87
C GLU A 14 7.26 9.44 2.30
N GLY A 15 7.95 8.92 3.32
CA GLY A 15 7.60 9.11 4.73
C GLY A 15 6.45 8.24 5.23
N TYR A 16 5.98 7.27 4.45
CA TYR A 16 4.92 6.32 4.85
C TYR A 16 5.46 5.18 5.71
N LEU A 17 6.75 4.88 5.59
CA LEU A 17 7.45 3.95 6.46
C LEU A 17 8.65 4.65 7.11
N LYS A 18 8.90 4.31 8.37
CA LYS A 18 10.16 4.58 9.05
C LYS A 18 11.10 3.39 8.86
N GLN A 19 12.34 3.66 8.44
CA GLN A 19 13.40 2.65 8.33
C GLN A 19 14.39 2.75 9.48
N ASP A 20 14.54 1.70 10.27
CA ASP A 20 15.56 1.56 11.31
C ASP A 20 16.55 0.45 10.98
N SER A 21 17.84 0.65 11.25
CA SER A 21 18.88 -0.38 11.06
C SER A 21 19.38 -0.89 12.40
N LYS A 22 19.41 -2.21 12.57
CA LYS A 22 19.91 -2.86 13.80
C LYS A 22 20.95 -3.92 13.46
N LEU A 23 22.04 -3.94 14.25
CA LEU A 23 23.01 -5.01 14.19
C LEU A 23 22.47 -6.21 14.98
N VAL A 24 22.20 -7.32 14.28
CA VAL A 24 21.69 -8.55 14.88
C VAL A 24 22.62 -9.69 14.49
N ALA A 25 23.22 -10.34 15.49
CA ALA A 25 24.11 -11.49 15.30
C ALA A 25 25.16 -11.28 14.19
N ARG A 26 25.81 -10.10 14.19
CA ARG A 26 26.84 -9.65 13.22
C ARG A 26 26.34 -9.22 11.83
N LYS A 27 25.03 -9.16 11.58
CA LYS A 27 24.48 -8.64 10.32
C LYS A 27 23.59 -7.43 10.57
N VAL A 28 23.76 -6.38 9.76
CA VAL A 28 22.85 -5.23 9.76
C VAL A 28 21.53 -5.65 9.09
N ARG A 29 20.43 -5.47 9.82
CA ARG A 29 19.06 -5.72 9.33
C ARG A 29 18.30 -4.40 9.30
N LYS A 30 17.61 -4.15 8.19
CA LYS A 30 16.67 -3.03 8.05
C LYS A 30 15.28 -3.48 8.49
N TYR A 31 14.65 -2.68 9.33
CA TYR A 31 13.27 -2.83 9.76
C TYR A 31 12.47 -1.64 9.25
N TYR A 32 11.29 -1.92 8.69
CA TYR A 32 10.37 -0.90 8.22
C TYR A 32 9.12 -0.94 9.09
N THR A 33 8.71 0.21 9.61
CA THR A 33 7.51 0.36 10.44
C THR A 33 6.62 1.44 9.83
N ILE A 34 5.32 1.21 9.79
CA ILE A 34 4.38 2.21 9.28
C ILE A 34 4.39 3.47 10.15
N THR A 35 4.30 4.63 9.51
CA THR A 35 4.15 5.94 10.17
C THR A 35 2.67 6.34 10.24
N ASP A 36 2.36 7.39 11.00
CA ASP A 36 1.00 7.93 11.05
C ASP A 36 0.51 8.41 9.67
N SER A 37 1.38 9.09 8.90
CA SER A 37 1.06 9.50 7.52
C SER A 37 0.86 8.30 6.60
N GLY A 38 1.67 7.24 6.77
CA GLY A 38 1.50 5.98 6.04
C GLY A 38 0.18 5.29 6.37
N LEU A 39 -0.27 5.35 7.62
CA LEU A 39 -1.57 4.81 8.03
C LEU A 39 -2.73 5.56 7.36
N GLU A 40 -2.66 6.89 7.28
CA GLU A 40 -3.68 7.70 6.60
C GLU A 40 -3.74 7.41 5.09
N VAL A 41 -2.58 7.27 4.43
CA VAL A 41 -2.54 6.87 3.01
C VAL A 41 -3.06 5.45 2.81
N LEU A 42 -2.75 4.53 3.73
CA LEU A 42 -3.27 3.16 3.67
C LEU A 42 -4.80 3.13 3.77
N LYS A 43 -5.41 3.95 4.64
CA LYS A 43 -6.87 4.07 4.72
C LYS A 43 -7.46 4.52 3.38
N LYS A 44 -6.95 5.62 2.82
CA LYS A 44 -7.40 6.13 1.50
C LYS A 44 -7.24 5.11 0.38
N ALA A 45 -6.14 4.36 0.37
CA ALA A 45 -5.92 3.32 -0.62
C ALA A 45 -6.96 2.18 -0.47
N ARG A 46 -7.32 1.79 0.76
CA ARG A 46 -8.37 0.80 1.00
C ARG A 46 -9.73 1.29 0.53
N ASP A 47 -10.06 2.54 0.82
CA ASP A 47 -11.32 3.15 0.37
C ASP A 47 -11.40 3.15 -1.15
N LYS A 48 -10.31 3.55 -1.84
CA LYS A 48 -10.27 3.56 -3.31
C LYS A 48 -10.34 2.17 -3.93
N ILE A 49 -9.75 1.16 -3.28
CA ILE A 49 -9.88 -0.23 -3.71
C ILE A 49 -11.33 -0.69 -3.57
N SER A 50 -12.01 -0.35 -2.46
CA SER A 50 -13.43 -0.70 -2.28
C SER A 50 -14.28 -0.09 -3.38
N GLU A 51 -14.14 1.21 -3.62
CA GLU A 51 -14.90 1.92 -4.66
C GLU A 51 -14.67 1.30 -6.05
N LEU A 52 -13.42 0.98 -6.39
CA LEU A 52 -13.10 0.33 -7.66
C LEU A 52 -13.72 -1.07 -7.77
N VAL A 53 -13.73 -1.83 -6.68
CA VAL A 53 -14.33 -3.17 -6.66
C VAL A 53 -15.84 -3.06 -6.84
N ASP A 54 -16.48 -2.12 -6.16
CA ASP A 54 -17.92 -1.88 -6.28
C ASP A 54 -18.27 -1.47 -7.72
N GLU A 55 -17.54 -0.52 -8.33
CA GLU A 55 -17.71 -0.11 -9.72
C GLU A 55 -17.63 -1.30 -10.70
N VAL A 56 -16.58 -2.11 -10.61
CA VAL A 56 -16.34 -3.21 -11.56
C VAL A 56 -17.31 -4.38 -11.38
N LEU A 57 -17.82 -4.60 -10.16
CA LEU A 57 -18.76 -5.68 -9.88
C LEU A 57 -20.23 -5.26 -10.11
N ASP A 58 -20.60 -4.01 -9.87
CA ASP A 58 -21.95 -3.49 -10.13
C ASP A 58 -22.22 -3.32 -11.63
N ASP A 59 -21.20 -3.00 -12.43
CA ASP A 59 -21.28 -3.04 -13.90
C ASP A 59 -21.65 -4.44 -14.45
N CYS A 60 -21.60 -5.49 -13.63
CA CYS A 60 -22.06 -6.84 -13.99
C CYS A 60 -23.56 -7.08 -13.71
N ASN A 61 -24.28 -6.18 -13.02
CA ASN A 61 -25.68 -6.38 -12.62
C ASN A 61 -26.55 -5.14 -12.91
N SER A 62 -26.97 -5.02 -14.18
CA SER A 62 -28.07 -4.18 -14.74
C SER A 62 -27.66 -2.90 -15.49
N ASN A 63 -27.63 -3.00 -16.82
CA ASN A 63 -28.66 -2.28 -17.60
C ASN A 63 -28.89 -2.94 -18.98
N PRO A 64 -30.00 -3.69 -19.16
CA PRO A 64 -30.56 -3.87 -20.49
C PRO A 64 -31.11 -2.50 -20.94
N ILE A 65 -30.51 -1.94 -21.98
CA ILE A 65 -31.07 -1.03 -22.98
C ILE A 65 -32.27 -0.19 -22.46
N HIS A 66 -32.02 1.05 -22.04
CA HIS A 66 -33.10 2.05 -21.97
C HIS A 66 -33.64 2.30 -23.38
N LEU A 67 -34.93 2.03 -23.57
CA LEU A 67 -35.76 2.45 -24.71
C LEU A 67 -35.73 3.98 -24.88
#